data_AF-A0A9P5JX27-F1
#
_entry.id   AF-A0A9P5JX27-F1
#
_cell.length_a   1.000
_cell.length_b   1.000
_cell.length_c   1.000
_cell.angle_alpha   90.00
_cell.angle_beta   90.00
_cell.angle_gamma   90.00
#
_symmetry.space_group_name_H-M   'P 1'
#
loop_
_entity.id
_entity.type
_entity.pdbx_description
1 polymer ?
#
loop_
_entity_poly.entity_id
_entity_poly.type
_entity_poly.pdbx_seq_one_letter_code
_entity_poly.pdbx_strand_id
1 'polypeptide(L)'
;IKWPGYRIWKRQVQARDDSRRRNPITLAKFAQHVGRCVSKFLQVCTGCEGDHSKWKIGGKDGIHPAEVLLLGAVHVSSGTWQPILALTRVVL
;
A
#
# COMPACT_ATOMS: atom_id res chain seq x y z
N ILE A 1 4.87 -3.52 0.28
CA ILE A 1 3.97 -3.60 -0.88
C ILE A 1 4.67 -4.39 -1.96
N LYS A 2 4.05 -5.47 -2.41
CA LYS A 2 4.54 -6.31 -3.52
C LYS A 2 3.56 -6.10 -4.67
N TRP A 3 3.92 -5.21 -5.59
CA TRP A 3 3.11 -4.88 -6.75
C TRP A 3 3.71 -5.54 -8.00
N PRO A 4 2.93 -6.17 -8.88
CA PRO A 4 3.50 -6.92 -10.02
C PRO A 4 4.28 -6.01 -10.97
N GLY A 5 5.51 -6.40 -11.33
CA GLY A 5 6.37 -5.64 -12.24
C GLY A 5 7.09 -4.44 -11.61
N TYR A 6 6.94 -4.23 -10.30
CA TYR A 6 7.61 -3.16 -9.56
C TYR A 6 8.49 -3.75 -8.45
N ARG A 7 9.57 -3.04 -8.11
CA ARG A 7 10.41 -3.41 -6.96
C ARG A 7 9.59 -3.42 -5.68
N ILE A 8 9.92 -4.34 -4.77
CA ILE A 8 9.28 -4.41 -3.45
C ILE A 8 9.48 -3.09 -2.73
N TRP A 9 8.38 -2.45 -2.37
CA TRP A 9 8.40 -1.18 -1.65
C TRP A 9 8.11 -1.39 -0.17
N LYS A 10 8.98 -0.88 0.70
CA LYS A 10 8.87 -1.03 2.16
C LYS A 10 8.80 0.34 2.82
N ARG A 11 8.01 0.44 3.89
CA ARG A 11 7.92 1.63 4.73
C ARG A 11 7.63 1.25 6.17
N GLN A 12 8.32 1.90 7.10
CA GLN A 12 8.04 1.76 8.52
C GLN A 12 6.84 2.62 8.92
N VAL A 13 6.03 2.08 9.83
CA VAL A 13 4.89 2.77 10.45
C VAL A 13 5.04 2.66 11.97
N GLN A 14 4.55 3.67 12.69
CA GLN A 14 4.53 3.62 14.15
C GLN A 14 3.49 2.60 14.60
N ALA A 15 3.86 1.72 15.53
CA ALA A 15 2.96 0.74 16.14
C ALA A 15 2.33 1.25 17.44
N ARG A 16 2.80 2.39 17.95
CA ARG A 16 2.35 3.04 19.18
C ARG A 16 1.99 4.49 18.91
N ASP A 17 1.06 5.01 19.71
CA ASP A 17 0.64 6.40 19.65
C ASP A 17 1.67 7.35 20.32
N ASP A 18 1.38 8.65 20.22
CA ASP A 18 2.20 9.71 20.83
C ASP A 18 1.78 10.07 22.25
N SER A 19 0.91 9.28 22.87
CA SER A 19 0.57 9.48 24.27
C SER A 19 1.81 9.21 25.15
N ARG A 20 1.83 9.78 26.36
CA ARG A 20 2.91 9.53 27.34
C ARG A 20 3.11 8.05 27.63
N ARG A 21 2.04 7.24 27.56
CA ARG A 21 2.08 5.79 27.82
C ARG A 21 2.46 4.97 26.58
N ARG A 22 2.54 5.57 25.39
CA ARG A 22 2.87 4.91 24.11
C ARG A 22 1.98 3.68 23.88
N ASN A 23 0.67 3.86 23.94
CA ASN A 23 -0.26 2.76 23.78
C ASN A 23 -0.19 2.21 22.35
N PRO A 24 -0.48 0.91 22.11
CA PRO A 24 -0.65 0.40 20.77
C PRO A 24 -1.67 1.22 19.96
N ILE A 25 -1.39 1.45 18.68
CA ILE A 25 -2.34 2.15 17.82
C ILE A 25 -3.63 1.35 17.62
N THR A 26 -4.74 2.04 17.41
CA THR A 26 -6.02 1.40 17.07
C THR A 26 -5.98 0.80 15.66
N LEU A 27 -6.87 -0.15 15.40
CA LEU A 27 -7.06 -0.71 14.06
C LEU A 27 -7.32 0.38 13.01
N ALA A 28 -8.15 1.39 13.34
CA ALA A 28 -8.45 2.51 12.44
C ALA A 28 -7.19 3.32 12.09
N LYS A 29 -6.33 3.60 13.09
CA LYS A 29 -5.06 4.30 12.85
C LYS A 29 -4.08 3.45 12.04
N PHE A 30 -4.01 2.15 12.33
CA PHE A 30 -3.21 1.22 11.54
C PHE A 30 -3.65 1.19 10.07
N ALA A 31 -4.95 1.06 9.81
CA ALA A 31 -5.51 1.12 8.46
C ALA A 31 -5.18 2.46 7.76
N GLN A 32 -5.29 3.59 8.46
CA GLN A 32 -4.86 4.90 7.92
C GLN A 32 -3.37 4.94 7.57
N HIS A 33 -2.49 4.38 8.41
CA HIS A 33 -1.06 4.30 8.11
C HIS A 33 -0.78 3.44 6.88
N VAL A 34 -1.41 2.27 6.78
CA VAL A 34 -1.30 1.38 5.61
C VAL A 34 -1.81 2.09 4.36
N GLY A 35 -2.97 2.74 4.42
CA GLY A 35 -3.53 3.52 3.31
C GLY A 35 -2.57 4.60 2.82
N ARG A 36 -2.01 5.42 3.74
CA ARG A 36 -0.99 6.43 3.39
C ARG A 36 0.27 5.82 2.77
N CYS A 37 0.67 4.63 3.22
CA CYS A 37 1.80 3.91 2.63
C CYS A 37 1.49 3.51 1.19
N VAL A 38 0.29 2.95 0.93
CA VAL A 38 -0.16 2.58 -0.42
C VAL A 38 -0.27 3.79 -1.32
N SER A 39 -0.93 4.86 -0.88
CA SER A 39 -1.03 6.10 -1.67
C SER A 39 0.34 6.69 -2.00
N LYS A 40 1.28 6.68 -1.05
CA LYS A 40 2.65 7.17 -1.29
C LYS A 40 3.40 6.29 -2.28
N PHE A 41 3.25 4.97 -2.19
CA PHE A 41 3.82 4.04 -3.16
C PHE A 41 3.32 4.34 -4.57
N LEU A 42 1.99 4.43 -4.76
CA LEU A 42 1.40 4.72 -6.08
C LEU A 42 1.87 6.07 -6.62
N GLN A 43 1.96 7.10 -5.78
CA GLN A 43 2.47 8.41 -6.17
C GLN A 43 3.93 8.35 -6.64
N VAL A 44 4.81 7.68 -5.87
CA VAL A 44 6.25 7.59 -6.19
C VAL A 44 6.49 6.75 -7.44
N CYS A 45 5.69 5.70 -7.64
CA CYS A 45 5.83 4.79 -8.77
C CYS A 45 5.07 5.24 -10.02
N THR A 46 4.37 6.37 -9.97
CA THR A 46 3.72 6.96 -11.15
C THR A 46 4.79 7.32 -12.18
N GLY A 47 4.66 6.80 -13.41
CA GLY A 47 5.62 7.05 -14.48
C GLY A 47 6.90 6.22 -14.41
N CYS A 48 7.09 5.40 -13.37
CA CYS A 48 8.13 4.37 -13.41
C CYS A 48 7.74 3.28 -14.43
N GLU A 49 8.72 2.81 -15.21
CA GLU A 49 8.56 1.64 -16.05
C GLU A 49 8.39 0.41 -15.15
N GLY A 50 7.24 -0.25 -15.25
CA GLY A 50 7.01 -1.56 -14.67
C GLY A 50 7.14 -2.62 -15.76
N ASP A 51 7.79 -3.75 -15.46
CA ASP A 51 8.00 -4.85 -16.42
C ASP A 51 6.69 -5.50 -16.90
N HIS A 52 5.55 -5.15 -16.29
CA HIS A 52 4.23 -5.67 -16.63
C HIS A 52 3.26 -4.55 -17.00
N SER A 53 2.95 -4.46 -18.29
CA SER A 53 2.09 -3.43 -18.88
C SER A 53 0.72 -3.28 -18.20
N LYS A 54 0.07 -4.40 -17.82
CA LYS A 54 -1.27 -4.39 -17.24
C LYS A 54 -1.35 -3.93 -15.77
N TRP A 55 -0.23 -3.97 -15.05
CA TRP A 55 -0.13 -3.50 -13.66
C TRP A 55 0.51 -2.12 -13.56
N LYS A 56 0.62 -1.40 -14.67
CA LYS A 56 1.20 -0.06 -14.74
C LYS A 56 0.48 0.90 -13.80
N ILE A 57 1.24 1.70 -13.05
CA ILE A 57 0.75 2.73 -12.15
C ILE A 57 0.73 4.08 -12.88
N GLY A 58 -0.45 4.70 -12.95
CA GLY A 58 -0.68 5.99 -13.61
C GLY A 58 -0.54 5.99 -15.14
N GLY A 59 -0.53 7.18 -15.74
CA GLY A 59 -0.71 7.35 -17.20
C GLY A 59 -2.18 7.31 -17.59
N LYS A 60 -2.48 7.25 -18.90
CA LYS A 60 -3.87 7.27 -19.40
C LYS A 60 -4.64 5.98 -19.09
N ASP A 61 -3.96 4.84 -19.24
CA ASP A 61 -4.58 3.50 -19.13
C ASP A 61 -4.09 2.71 -17.91
N GLY A 62 -3.27 3.31 -17.04
CA GLY A 62 -2.74 2.64 -15.85
C GLY A 62 -3.69 2.68 -14.67
N ILE A 63 -3.24 2.14 -13.54
CA ILE A 63 -3.97 2.05 -12.28
C ILE A 63 -3.73 3.32 -11.47
N HIS A 64 -4.81 3.97 -11.04
CA HIS A 64 -4.80 5.18 -10.23
C HIS A 64 -5.15 4.90 -8.77
N PRO A 65 -4.75 5.77 -7.82
CA PRO A 65 -5.04 5.58 -6.40
C PRO A 65 -6.52 5.39 -6.06
N ALA A 66 -7.42 6.04 -6.79
CA ALA A 66 -8.86 5.93 -6.58
C ALA A 66 -9.40 4.53 -6.91
N GLU A 67 -8.67 3.74 -7.69
CA GLU A 67 -9.09 2.41 -8.12
C GLU A 67 -8.60 1.30 -7.19
N VAL A 68 -7.76 1.63 -6.20
CA VAL A 68 -7.11 0.67 -5.30
C VAL A 68 -7.82 0.63 -3.95
N LEU A 69 -8.34 -0.54 -3.60
CA LEU A 69 -9.00 -0.81 -2.33
C LEU A 69 -8.04 -1.50 -1.36
N LEU A 70 -8.00 -1.02 -0.12
CA LEU A 70 -7.36 -1.72 0.99
C LEU A 70 -8.38 -2.68 1.62
N LEU A 71 -8.27 -3.97 1.34
CA LEU A 71 -9.17 -4.98 1.90
C LEU A 71 -8.76 -5.43 3.31
N GLY A 72 -7.47 -5.36 3.61
CA GLY A 72 -6.94 -5.76 4.91
C GLY A 72 -5.43 -5.71 4.94
N ALA A 73 -4.85 -6.25 6.02
CA ALA A 73 -3.42 -6.45 6.15
C ALA A 73 -3.14 -7.73 6.92
N VAL A 74 -2.12 -8.47 6.47
CA VAL A 74 -1.71 -9.75 7.05
C VAL A 74 -0.34 -9.60 7.68
N HIS A 75 -0.18 -10.15 8.88
CA HIS A 75 1.12 -10.29 9.52
C HIS A 75 1.90 -11.41 8.81
N VAL A 76 3.02 -11.06 8.19
CA VAL A 76 3.82 -12.02 7.40
C VAL A 76 5.06 -12.50 8.14
N SER A 77 5.61 -11.67 9.03
CA SER A 77 6.74 -11.99 9.91
C SER A 77 6.85 -10.93 11.00
N SER A 78 7.70 -11.16 12.01
CA SER A 78 7.89 -10.21 13.11
C SER A 78 8.13 -8.78 12.60
N GLY A 79 7.23 -7.86 13.00
CA GLY A 79 7.29 -6.46 12.61
C GLY A 79 6.93 -6.15 11.15
N THR A 80 6.50 -7.14 10.36
CA THR A 80 6.17 -6.97 8.94
C THR A 80 4.70 -7.27 8.68
N TRP A 81 4.03 -6.28 8.11
CA TRP A 81 2.64 -6.38 7.66
C TRP A 81 2.57 -6.18 6.16
N GLN A 82 1.79 -7.02 5.49
CA GLN A 82 1.53 -6.93 4.06
C GLN A 82 0.07 -6.54 3.82
N PRO A 83 -0.20 -5.43 3.11
CA PRO A 83 -1.56 -5.08 2.75
C PRO A 83 -2.12 -6.08 1.72
N ILE A 84 -3.40 -6.40 1.86
CA ILE A 84 -4.21 -7.05 0.83
C ILE A 84 -4.91 -5.94 0.06
N LEU A 85 -4.60 -5.85 -1.23
CA LEU A 85 -5.13 -4.84 -2.12
C LEU A 85 -6.03 -5.48 -3.18
N ALA A 86 -7.09 -4.79 -3.55
CA ALA A 86 -7.90 -5.12 -4.71
C ALA A 86 -8.04 -3.91 -5.62
N LEU A 87 -8.44 -4.17 -6.86
CA LEU A 87 -8.82 -3.14 -7.81
C LEU A 87 -10.33 -3.11 -7.94
N THR A 88 -10.88 -1.91 -8.13
CA THR A 88 -12.30 -1.70 -8.42
C THR A 88 -12.70 -2.19 -9.81
N ARG A 89 -11.72 -2.52 -10.66
CA ARG A 89 -11.90 -3.03 -12.03
C ARG A 89 -11.10 -4.30 -12.26
N VAL A 90 -11.49 -5.07 -13.28
CA VAL A 90 -10.74 -6.23 -13.76
C VAL A 90 -9.54 -5.77 -14.59
N VAL A 91 -8.39 -6.39 -14.36
CA VAL A 91 -7.18 -6.23 -15.17
C VAL A 91 -7.00 -7.52 -15.97
N LEU A 92 -7.26 -7.46 -17.28
CA LEU A 92 -7.08 -8.58 -18.22
C LEU A 92 -5.60 -8.69 -18.62
#